data_AF-A0A358HVK3-F1
#
_entry.id   AF-A0A358HVK3-F1
#
_cell.length_a   1.000
_cell.length_b   1.000
_cell.length_c   1.000
_cell.angle_alpha   90.00
_cell.angle_beta   90.00
_cell.angle_gamma   90.00
#
_symmetry.space_group_name_H-M   'P 1'
#
loop_
_entity.id
_entity.type
_entity.pdbx_description
1 polymer ?
#
loop_
_entity_poly.entity_id
_entity_poly.type
_entity_poly.pdbx_seq_one_letter_code
_entity_poly.pdbx_strand_id
1 'polypeptide(L)'
;MPTTEEQISRHWGYADATLKALRDRGLRPTPELYHVWFIYFAAENPEILRVIDAVNASGDDLAEDTLLQLYYRYIFDRQAADFLQRGMEDFSQVVENSDECLTSARNNIRSYGELLKSSLGTLRAHKDVGPVMGEIVDQTEDMKSTIDNLHVRLDGYLNRVVLLQRELEQTRERSYTDGLTRVSNRMHFEEQLSQLAKEYDSSEDAEPFCVMMV
;
A
#
# COMPACT_ATOMS: atom_id res chain seq x y z
N MET A 1 -10.88 20.85 -23.84
CA MET A 1 -9.77 20.36 -22.99
C MET A 1 -8.77 21.49 -22.91
N PRO A 2 -8.45 22.04 -21.74
CA PRO A 2 -7.40 23.06 -21.63
C PRO A 2 -6.09 22.46 -22.16
N THR A 3 -5.30 23.27 -22.85
CA THR A 3 -4.00 22.82 -23.38
C THR A 3 -3.04 22.59 -22.20
N THR A 4 -2.07 21.68 -22.35
CA THR A 4 -1.08 21.36 -21.30
C THR A 4 -0.36 22.63 -20.79
N GLU A 5 -0.11 23.59 -21.69
CA GLU A 5 0.45 24.91 -21.36
C GLU A 5 -0.46 25.76 -20.47
N GLU A 6 -1.76 25.75 -20.75
CA GLU A 6 -2.77 26.49 -20.00
C GLU A 6 -2.97 25.91 -18.58
N GLN A 7 -2.84 24.59 -18.45
CA GLN A 7 -2.83 23.93 -17.14
C GLN A 7 -1.60 24.29 -16.33
N ILE A 8 -0.40 24.25 -16.93
CA ILE A 8 0.85 24.62 -16.25
C ILE A 8 0.78 26.08 -15.76
N SER A 9 0.30 27.00 -16.61
CA SER A 9 0.13 28.42 -16.25
C SER A 9 -0.81 28.61 -15.05
N ARG A 10 -1.93 27.88 -14.99
CA ARG A 10 -2.84 27.90 -13.83
C ARG A 10 -2.18 27.44 -12.53
N HIS A 11 -1.40 26.35 -12.58
CA HIS A 11 -0.73 25.82 -11.38
C HIS A 11 0.33 26.79 -10.85
N TRP A 12 1.05 27.50 -11.73
CA TRP A 12 1.92 28.60 -11.32
C TRP A 12 1.15 29.73 -10.63
N GLY A 13 -0.04 30.07 -11.13
CA GLY A 13 -0.92 31.03 -10.46
C GLY A 13 -1.33 30.61 -9.04
N TYR A 14 -1.61 29.32 -8.82
CA TYR A 14 -1.92 28.80 -7.48
C TYR A 14 -0.68 28.81 -6.56
N ALA A 15 0.49 28.47 -7.10
CA ALA A 15 1.75 28.51 -6.36
C ALA A 15 2.07 29.94 -5.87
N ASP A 16 1.95 30.93 -6.75
CA ASP A 16 2.19 32.34 -6.41
C ASP A 16 1.19 32.83 -5.35
N ALA A 17 -0.09 32.49 -5.49
CA ALA A 17 -1.12 32.82 -4.50
C ALA A 17 -0.82 32.17 -3.13
N THR A 18 -0.36 30.92 -3.14
CA THR A 18 0.03 30.17 -1.94
C THR A 18 1.20 30.83 -1.21
N LEU A 19 2.28 31.12 -1.94
CA LEU A 19 3.46 31.76 -1.35
C LEU A 19 3.14 33.15 -0.80
N LYS A 20 2.27 33.90 -1.49
CA LYS A 20 1.78 35.18 -1.01
C LYS A 20 0.96 35.03 0.28
N ALA A 21 0.01 34.08 0.32
CA ALA A 21 -0.83 33.85 1.50
C ALA A 21 -0.02 33.44 2.74
N LEU A 22 1.00 32.58 2.56
CA LEU A 22 1.92 32.20 3.62
C LEU A 22 2.71 33.40 4.15
N ARG A 23 3.23 34.24 3.23
CA ARG A 23 3.99 35.44 3.58
C ARG A 23 3.14 36.47 4.32
N ASP A 24 1.95 36.76 3.82
CA ASP A 24 1.03 37.75 4.40
C ASP A 24 0.59 37.37 5.82
N ARG A 25 0.54 36.06 6.12
CA ARG A 25 0.19 35.50 7.43
C ARG A 25 1.38 35.20 8.34
N GLY A 26 2.61 35.49 7.89
CA GLY A 26 3.84 35.21 8.66
C GLY A 26 4.10 33.72 8.89
N LEU A 27 3.50 32.83 8.09
CA LEU A 27 3.66 31.39 8.19
C LEU A 27 4.95 30.94 7.49
N ARG A 28 5.57 29.89 8.02
CA ARG A 28 6.73 29.25 7.38
C ARG A 28 6.28 28.48 6.14
N PRO A 29 7.02 28.51 5.02
CA PRO A 29 6.68 27.74 3.83
C PRO A 29 7.13 26.27 3.99
N THR A 30 6.58 25.57 4.98
CA THR A 30 6.80 24.12 5.11
C THR A 30 5.94 23.37 4.08
N PRO A 31 6.34 22.14 3.69
CA PRO A 31 5.60 21.36 2.71
C PRO A 31 4.12 21.19 3.05
N GLU A 32 3.77 20.98 4.32
CA GLU A 32 2.42 20.73 4.81
C GLU A 32 1.54 21.97 4.65
N LEU A 33 2.03 23.12 5.12
CA LEU A 33 1.32 24.39 5.05
C LEU A 33 1.17 24.84 3.61
N TYR A 34 2.22 24.66 2.79
CA TYR A 34 2.16 24.92 1.37
C TYR A 34 1.09 24.04 0.70
N HIS A 35 1.04 22.74 1.01
CA HIS A 35 0.08 21.81 0.40
C HIS A 35 -1.36 22.19 0.71
N VAL A 36 -1.68 22.54 1.97
CA VAL A 36 -3.02 22.97 2.37
C VAL A 36 -3.47 24.20 1.58
N TRP A 37 -2.62 25.23 1.52
CA TRP A 37 -2.94 26.46 0.79
C TRP A 37 -2.98 26.27 -0.73
N PHE A 38 -2.12 25.42 -1.28
CA PHE A 38 -2.13 25.10 -2.71
C PHE A 38 -3.44 24.42 -3.10
N ILE A 39 -3.88 23.42 -2.33
CA ILE A 39 -5.17 22.75 -2.55
C ILE A 39 -6.35 23.70 -2.36
N TYR A 40 -6.26 24.63 -1.41
CA TYR A 40 -7.27 25.67 -1.22
C TYR A 40 -7.41 26.55 -2.47
N PHE A 41 -6.31 27.08 -3.01
CA PHE A 41 -6.33 27.93 -4.21
C PHE A 41 -6.67 27.16 -5.49
N ALA A 42 -6.26 25.89 -5.59
CA ALA A 42 -6.64 25.00 -6.69
C ALA A 42 -8.10 24.54 -6.59
N ALA A 43 -8.76 24.78 -5.45
CA ALA A 43 -10.12 24.35 -5.14
C ALA A 43 -10.34 22.83 -5.27
N GLU A 44 -9.32 22.03 -4.95
CA GLU A 44 -9.31 20.57 -5.16
C GLU A 44 -9.95 19.78 -4.00
N ASN A 45 -10.09 20.39 -2.82
CA ASN A 45 -10.68 19.73 -1.65
C ASN A 45 -11.78 20.59 -0.98
N PRO A 46 -13.08 20.26 -1.18
CA PRO A 46 -14.19 21.04 -0.64
C PRO A 46 -14.24 21.08 0.89
N GLU A 47 -13.72 20.07 1.58
CA GLU A 47 -13.66 20.08 3.05
C GLU A 47 -12.65 21.12 3.55
N ILE A 48 -11.47 21.19 2.93
CA ILE A 48 -10.44 22.19 3.25
C ILE A 48 -10.94 23.59 2.94
N LEU A 49 -11.57 23.79 1.78
CA LEU A 49 -12.21 25.06 1.42
C LEU A 49 -13.21 25.50 2.48
N ARG A 50 -14.14 24.62 2.86
CA ARG A 50 -15.20 24.95 3.82
C ARG A 50 -14.64 25.33 5.19
N VAL A 51 -13.64 24.62 5.68
CA VAL A 51 -13.03 24.93 6.99
C VAL A 51 -12.27 26.25 6.93
N ILE A 52 -11.45 26.46 5.91
CA ILE A 52 -10.66 27.70 5.77
C ILE A 52 -11.58 28.91 5.58
N ASP A 53 -12.64 28.79 4.78
CA ASP A 53 -13.61 29.87 4.56
C ASP A 53 -14.41 30.19 5.83
N ALA A 54 -14.76 29.17 6.63
CA ALA A 54 -15.45 29.39 7.91
C ALA A 54 -14.58 30.12 8.93
N VAL A 55 -13.28 29.81 9.00
CA VAL A 55 -12.34 30.51 9.90
C VAL A 55 -12.09 31.94 9.39
N ASN A 56 -11.91 32.13 8.08
CA ASN A 56 -11.78 33.47 7.51
C ASN A 56 -13.04 34.33 7.76
N ALA A 57 -14.24 33.73 7.73
CA ALA A 57 -15.50 34.43 7.97
C ALA A 57 -15.73 34.81 9.44
N SER A 58 -15.11 34.08 10.39
CA SER A 58 -15.16 34.39 11.82
C SER A 58 -14.17 35.49 12.22
N GLY A 59 -13.23 35.83 11.34
CA GLY A 59 -12.22 36.87 11.58
C GLY A 59 -11.08 36.43 12.50
N ASP A 60 -11.02 35.13 12.83
CA ASP A 60 -9.93 34.55 13.59
C ASP A 60 -8.73 34.24 12.67
N ASP A 61 -7.52 34.41 13.19
CA ASP A 61 -6.31 33.99 12.50
C ASP A 61 -6.19 32.47 12.53
N LEU A 62 -5.96 31.88 11.35
CA LEU A 62 -5.66 30.45 11.21
C LEU A 62 -4.29 30.14 11.82
N ALA A 63 -4.30 29.60 13.04
CA ALA A 63 -3.10 29.08 13.68
C ALA A 63 -2.44 27.97 12.85
N GLU A 64 -1.11 27.93 12.87
CA GLU A 64 -0.30 26.92 12.17
C GLU A 64 -0.71 25.49 12.53
N ASP A 65 -0.97 25.24 13.82
CA ASP A 65 -1.42 23.92 14.31
C ASP A 65 -2.74 23.46 13.68
N THR A 66 -3.67 24.38 13.44
CA THR A 66 -4.96 24.08 12.81
C THR A 66 -4.77 23.70 11.34
N LEU A 67 -3.87 24.38 10.64
CA LEU A 67 -3.51 24.06 9.25
C LEU A 67 -2.82 22.69 9.16
N LEU A 68 -1.93 22.38 10.12
CA LEU A 68 -1.31 21.05 10.20
C LEU A 68 -2.34 19.94 10.50
N GLN A 69 -3.31 20.19 11.38
CA GLN A 69 -4.40 19.23 11.61
C GLN A 69 -5.24 19.01 10.36
N LEU A 70 -5.54 20.06 9.60
CA LEU A 70 -6.22 19.97 8.31
C LEU A 70 -5.42 19.13 7.30
N TYR A 71 -4.11 19.35 7.24
CA TYR A 71 -3.20 18.57 6.40
C TYR A 71 -3.29 17.07 6.72
N TYR A 72 -3.08 16.69 7.98
CA TYR A 72 -3.07 15.28 8.36
C TYR A 72 -4.43 14.62 8.10
N ARG A 73 -5.52 15.30 8.49
CA ARG A 73 -6.88 14.73 8.40
C ARG A 73 -7.38 14.60 6.96
N TYR A 74 -7.15 15.60 6.11
CA TYR A 74 -7.84 15.69 4.81
C TYR A 74 -6.93 15.44 3.61
N ILE A 75 -5.61 15.49 3.79
CA ILE A 75 -4.63 15.26 2.72
C ILE A 75 -3.87 13.95 3.00
N PHE A 76 -3.20 13.83 4.14
CA PHE A 76 -2.34 12.68 4.45
C PHE A 76 -3.13 11.38 4.58
N ASP A 77 -4.17 11.35 5.42
CA ASP A 77 -5.00 10.15 5.63
C ASP A 77 -5.62 9.65 4.32
N ARG A 78 -5.99 10.56 3.41
CA ARG A 78 -6.54 10.21 2.10
C ARG A 78 -5.49 9.58 1.19
N GLN A 79 -4.29 10.14 1.15
CA GLN A 79 -3.19 9.56 0.37
C GLN A 79 -2.75 8.19 0.91
N ALA A 80 -2.72 8.03 2.23
CA ALA A 80 -2.44 6.76 2.89
C ALA A 80 -3.54 5.72 2.59
N ALA A 81 -4.81 6.12 2.63
CA ALA A 81 -5.94 5.26 2.28
C ALA A 81 -5.90 4.84 0.79
N ASP A 82 -5.62 5.77 -0.12
CA ASP A 82 -5.48 5.47 -1.56
C ASP A 82 -4.31 4.51 -1.82
N PHE A 83 -3.19 4.68 -1.11
CA PHE A 83 -2.05 3.76 -1.19
C PHE A 83 -2.41 2.36 -0.69
N LEU A 84 -3.08 2.28 0.46
CA LEU A 84 -3.58 1.01 1.01
C LEU A 84 -4.59 0.35 0.06
N GLN A 85 -5.52 1.12 -0.52
CA GLN A 85 -6.51 0.60 -1.45
C GLN A 85 -5.85 0.02 -2.71
N ARG A 86 -4.87 0.72 -3.31
CA ARG A 86 -4.12 0.19 -4.44
C ARG A 86 -3.35 -1.09 -4.07
N GLY A 87 -2.74 -1.11 -2.89
CA GLY A 87 -2.11 -2.32 -2.35
C GLY A 87 -3.09 -3.48 -2.18
N MET A 88 -4.32 -3.21 -1.74
CA MET A 88 -5.38 -4.21 -1.58
C MET A 88 -5.92 -4.70 -2.93
N GLU A 89 -6.03 -3.83 -3.93
CA GLU A 89 -6.42 -4.19 -5.31
C GLU A 89 -5.35 -5.08 -5.96
N ASP A 90 -4.07 -4.69 -5.85
CA ASP A 90 -2.94 -5.49 -6.32
C ASP A 90 -2.89 -6.86 -5.63
N PHE A 91 -3.12 -6.90 -4.30
CA PHE A 91 -3.19 -8.14 -3.54
C PHE A 91 -4.37 -9.02 -3.97
N SER A 92 -5.55 -8.43 -4.19
CA SER A 92 -6.75 -9.17 -4.63
C SER A 92 -6.54 -9.77 -6.02
N GLN A 93 -5.94 -9.03 -6.95
CA GLN A 93 -5.60 -9.53 -8.28
C GLN A 93 -4.62 -10.72 -8.21
N VAL A 94 -3.68 -10.69 -7.27
CA VAL A 94 -2.74 -11.81 -7.03
C VAL A 94 -3.47 -13.04 -6.48
N VAL A 95 -4.42 -12.86 -5.56
CA VAL A 95 -5.24 -13.96 -5.00
C VAL A 95 -6.13 -14.59 -6.07
N GLU A 96 -6.81 -13.80 -6.91
CA GLU A 96 -7.64 -14.31 -8.01
C GLU A 96 -6.82 -15.13 -9.01
N ASN A 97 -5.66 -14.61 -9.43
CA ASN A 97 -4.77 -15.33 -10.34
C ASN A 97 -4.23 -16.65 -9.73
N SER A 98 -4.13 -16.72 -8.40
CA SER A 98 -3.70 -17.93 -7.69
C SER A 98 -4.78 -18.99 -7.66
N ASP A 99 -6.04 -18.60 -7.44
CA ASP A 99 -7.18 -19.52 -7.43
C ASP A 99 -7.44 -20.13 -8.82
N GLU A 100 -7.28 -19.33 -9.88
CA GLU A 100 -7.33 -19.83 -11.26
C GLU A 100 -6.23 -20.86 -11.53
N CYS A 101 -5.00 -20.58 -11.07
CA CYS A 101 -3.86 -21.47 -11.26
C CYS A 101 -4.02 -22.79 -10.50
N LEU A 102 -4.46 -22.73 -9.23
CA LEU A 102 -4.76 -23.91 -8.41
C LEU A 102 -5.91 -24.73 -8.99
N THR A 103 -6.95 -24.07 -9.51
CA THR A 103 -8.07 -24.74 -10.17
C THR A 103 -7.62 -25.46 -11.43
N SER A 104 -6.77 -24.82 -12.25
CA SER A 104 -6.18 -25.45 -13.44
C SER A 104 -5.30 -26.64 -13.09
N ALA A 105 -4.42 -26.51 -12.09
CA ALA A 105 -3.60 -27.61 -11.60
C ALA A 105 -4.44 -28.78 -11.09
N ARG A 106 -5.51 -28.51 -10.32
CA ARG A 106 -6.44 -29.53 -9.82
C ARG A 106 -7.16 -30.26 -10.94
N ASN A 107 -7.58 -29.53 -11.99
CA ASN A 107 -8.21 -30.13 -13.17
C ASN A 107 -7.23 -31.01 -13.95
N ASN A 108 -5.98 -30.57 -14.14
CA ASN A 108 -4.94 -31.36 -14.81
C ASN A 108 -4.59 -32.63 -14.03
N ILE A 109 -4.47 -32.55 -12.70
CA ILE A 109 -4.25 -33.72 -11.82
C ILE A 109 -5.41 -34.71 -11.92
N ARG A 110 -6.66 -34.21 -11.96
CA ARG A 110 -7.84 -35.07 -12.12
C ARG A 110 -7.84 -35.78 -13.48
N SER A 111 -7.62 -35.05 -14.57
CA SER A 111 -7.54 -35.62 -15.92
C SER A 111 -6.44 -36.68 -16.03
N TYR A 112 -5.28 -36.41 -15.43
CA TYR A 112 -4.19 -37.37 -15.34
C TYR A 112 -4.60 -38.64 -14.57
N GLY A 113 -5.29 -38.50 -13.43
CA GLY A 113 -5.79 -39.64 -12.67
C GLY A 113 -6.81 -40.50 -13.43
N GLU A 114 -7.68 -39.87 -14.23
CA GLU A 114 -8.65 -40.59 -15.08
C GLU A 114 -7.96 -41.34 -16.23
N LEU A 115 -6.96 -40.72 -16.87
CA LEU A 115 -6.13 -41.34 -17.90
C LEU A 115 -5.28 -42.50 -17.36
N LEU A 116 -4.64 -42.33 -16.19
CA LEU A 116 -3.86 -43.41 -15.60
C LEU A 116 -4.73 -44.63 -15.30
N LYS A 117 -5.97 -44.39 -14.85
CA LYS A 117 -6.95 -45.43 -14.55
C LYS A 117 -7.44 -46.14 -15.81
N SER A 118 -7.65 -45.42 -16.92
CA SER A 118 -8.01 -46.03 -18.20
C SER A 118 -6.85 -46.83 -18.78
N SER A 119 -5.64 -46.28 -18.78
CA SER A 119 -4.42 -46.93 -19.24
C SER A 119 -4.08 -48.19 -18.45
N LEU A 120 -4.25 -48.19 -17.12
CA LEU A 120 -4.14 -49.39 -16.28
C LEU A 120 -5.20 -50.46 -16.63
N GLY A 121 -6.41 -50.05 -16.99
CA GLY A 121 -7.46 -50.94 -17.46
C GLY A 121 -7.08 -51.64 -18.77
N THR A 122 -6.52 -50.87 -19.71
CA THR A 122 -6.06 -51.37 -21.02
C THR A 122 -4.84 -52.30 -20.88
N LEU A 123 -3.89 -51.95 -20.00
CA LEU A 123 -2.70 -52.76 -19.70
C LEU A 123 -3.05 -54.10 -19.03
N ARG A 124 -4.08 -54.12 -18.18
CA ARG A 124 -4.60 -55.38 -17.60
C ARG A 124 -5.25 -56.30 -18.64
N ALA A 125 -5.68 -55.75 -19.78
CA ALA A 125 -6.39 -56.48 -20.82
C ALA A 125 -5.49 -56.96 -21.98
N HIS A 126 -4.30 -56.39 -22.20
CA HIS A 126 -3.45 -56.67 -23.36
C HIS A 126 -1.96 -56.89 -23.02
N LYS A 127 -1.26 -57.70 -23.82
CA LYS A 127 0.17 -58.05 -23.64
C LYS A 127 1.17 -57.02 -24.19
N ASP A 128 0.71 -56.04 -24.99
CA ASP A 128 1.60 -55.10 -25.67
C ASP A 128 1.60 -53.74 -24.94
N VAL A 129 2.75 -53.42 -24.33
CA VAL A 129 2.87 -52.39 -23.28
C VAL A 129 3.45 -51.08 -23.82
N GLY A 130 4.11 -51.13 -24.98
CA GLY A 130 4.89 -50.02 -25.54
C GLY A 130 4.12 -48.72 -25.76
N PRO A 131 2.95 -48.73 -26.44
CA PRO A 131 2.20 -47.50 -26.74
C PRO A 131 1.62 -46.82 -25.50
N VAL A 132 1.14 -47.63 -24.55
CA VAL A 132 0.52 -47.14 -23.30
C VAL A 132 1.58 -46.57 -22.35
N MET A 133 2.79 -47.13 -22.36
CA MET A 133 3.91 -46.58 -21.60
C MET A 133 4.35 -45.21 -22.14
N GLY A 134 4.33 -45.03 -23.47
CA GLY A 134 4.61 -43.73 -24.11
C GLY A 134 3.64 -42.64 -23.68
N GLU A 135 2.33 -42.91 -23.73
CA GLU A 135 1.30 -41.97 -23.26
C GLU A 135 1.48 -41.59 -21.77
N ILE A 136 1.79 -42.56 -20.91
CA ILE A 136 2.02 -42.30 -19.48
C ILE A 136 3.26 -41.40 -19.27
N VAL A 137 4.34 -41.65 -20.02
CA VAL A 137 5.57 -40.85 -19.92
C VAL A 137 5.31 -39.42 -20.39
N ASP A 138 4.68 -39.23 -21.55
CA ASP A 138 4.37 -37.90 -22.09
C ASP A 138 3.47 -37.10 -21.12
N GLN A 139 2.42 -37.72 -20.58
CA GLN A 139 1.56 -37.05 -19.60
C GLN A 139 2.24 -36.80 -18.25
N THR A 140 3.20 -37.63 -17.85
CA THR A 140 4.00 -37.39 -16.64
C THR A 140 4.94 -36.20 -16.85
N GLU A 141 5.52 -36.04 -18.04
CA GLU A 141 6.34 -34.88 -18.39
C GLU A 141 5.50 -33.59 -18.44
N ASP A 142 4.30 -33.63 -19.02
CA ASP A 142 3.36 -32.50 -19.00
C ASP A 142 2.94 -32.11 -17.57
N MET A 143 2.70 -33.10 -16.70
CA MET A 143 2.41 -32.87 -15.29
C MET A 143 3.59 -32.23 -14.56
N LYS A 144 4.80 -32.74 -14.80
CA LYS A 144 6.02 -32.18 -14.23
C LYS A 144 6.21 -30.72 -14.66
N SER A 145 6.02 -30.43 -15.94
CA SER A 145 6.07 -29.06 -16.48
C SER A 145 5.05 -28.14 -15.80
N THR A 146 3.82 -28.63 -15.59
CA THR A 146 2.75 -27.88 -14.89
C THR A 146 3.12 -27.58 -13.44
N ILE A 147 3.67 -28.57 -12.73
CA ILE A 147 4.12 -28.43 -11.32
C ILE A 147 5.30 -27.46 -11.24
N ASP A 148 6.28 -27.57 -12.13
CA ASP A 148 7.44 -26.67 -12.18
C ASP A 148 7.01 -25.21 -12.44
N ASN A 149 6.03 -25.00 -13.33
CA ASN A 149 5.48 -23.66 -13.59
C ASN A 149 4.77 -23.08 -12.36
N LEU A 150 4.03 -23.93 -11.63
CA LEU A 150 3.38 -23.54 -10.38
C LEU A 150 4.41 -23.11 -9.32
N HIS A 151 5.51 -23.85 -9.18
CA HIS A 151 6.60 -23.51 -8.27
C HIS A 151 7.23 -22.16 -8.60
N VAL A 152 7.56 -21.91 -9.88
CA VAL A 152 8.12 -20.62 -10.32
C VAL A 152 7.18 -19.45 -9.99
N ARG A 153 5.88 -19.63 -10.19
CA ARG A 153 4.88 -18.60 -9.86
C ARG A 153 4.77 -18.37 -8.36
N LEU A 154 4.74 -19.43 -7.56
CA LEU A 154 4.72 -19.35 -6.09
C LEU A 154 5.95 -18.63 -5.52
N ASP A 155 7.13 -18.94 -6.02
CA ASP A 155 8.36 -18.24 -5.63
C ASP A 155 8.32 -16.76 -6.02
N GLY A 156 7.75 -16.43 -7.19
CA GLY A 156 7.48 -15.06 -7.60
C GLY A 156 6.55 -14.32 -6.63
N TYR A 157 5.49 -14.98 -6.15
CA TYR A 157 4.55 -14.42 -5.19
C TYR A 157 5.19 -14.18 -3.82
N LEU A 158 5.93 -15.15 -3.30
CA LEU A 158 6.63 -15.01 -2.02
C LEU A 158 7.60 -13.81 -2.06
N ASN A 159 8.34 -13.65 -3.16
CA ASN A 159 9.21 -12.49 -3.35
C ASN A 159 8.44 -11.17 -3.43
N ARG A 160 7.27 -11.15 -4.09
CA ARG A 160 6.42 -9.95 -4.18
C ARG A 160 5.87 -9.53 -2.82
N VAL A 161 5.44 -10.50 -1.99
CA VAL A 161 4.98 -10.24 -0.61
C VAL A 161 6.12 -9.68 0.24
N VAL A 162 7.32 -10.27 0.16
CA VAL A 162 8.50 -9.75 0.88
C VAL A 162 8.84 -8.33 0.44
N LEU A 163 8.74 -8.02 -0.86
CA LEU A 163 8.97 -6.67 -1.37
C LEU A 163 7.93 -5.68 -0.83
N LEU A 164 6.65 -6.03 -0.88
CA LEU A 164 5.56 -5.19 -0.36
C LEU A 164 5.69 -4.96 1.15
N GLN A 165 6.03 -5.99 1.93
CA GLN A 165 6.31 -5.86 3.36
C GLN A 165 7.47 -4.88 3.61
N ARG A 166 8.54 -4.96 2.80
CA ARG A 166 9.68 -4.05 2.91
C ARG A 166 9.33 -2.61 2.53
N GLU A 167 8.56 -2.42 1.46
CA GLU A 167 8.09 -1.09 1.04
C GLU A 167 7.15 -0.49 2.08
N LEU A 168 6.29 -1.30 2.70
CA LEU A 168 5.42 -0.88 3.79
C LEU A 168 6.25 -0.46 5.00
N GLU A 169 7.25 -1.26 5.41
CA GLU A 169 8.12 -0.90 6.53
C GLU A 169 8.92 0.37 6.25
N GLN A 170 9.50 0.50 5.04
CA GLN A 170 10.21 1.72 4.64
C GLN A 170 9.30 2.95 4.59
N THR A 171 8.05 2.78 4.16
CA THR A 171 7.05 3.85 4.16
C THR A 171 6.70 4.23 5.60
N ARG A 172 6.53 3.24 6.49
CA ARG A 172 6.32 3.45 7.93
C ARG A 172 7.49 4.21 8.55
N GLU A 173 8.72 3.77 8.31
CA GLU A 173 9.95 4.44 8.78
C GLU A 173 10.04 5.89 8.28
N ARG A 174 9.76 6.13 7.00
CA ARG A 174 9.72 7.49 6.42
C ARG A 174 8.60 8.34 6.99
N SER A 175 7.45 7.73 7.29
CA SER A 175 6.35 8.37 7.99
C SER A 175 6.64 8.57 9.47
N TYR A 176 7.67 7.94 10.05
CA TYR A 176 8.10 8.17 11.43
C TYR A 176 9.24 9.16 11.56
N THR A 177 9.92 9.53 10.48
CA THR A 177 11.03 10.49 10.53
C THR A 177 10.56 11.85 10.03
N ASP A 178 10.71 12.88 10.86
CA ASP A 178 10.54 14.25 10.40
C ASP A 178 11.62 14.58 9.36
N GLY A 179 11.19 14.86 8.13
CA GLY A 179 12.08 15.04 6.98
C GLY A 179 13.05 16.21 7.13
N LEU A 180 12.75 17.17 8.01
CA LEU A 180 13.57 18.34 8.25
C LEU A 180 14.63 18.13 9.34
N THR A 181 14.31 17.38 10.39
CA THR A 181 15.18 17.24 11.58
C THR A 181 15.82 15.86 11.73
N ARG A 182 15.35 14.85 10.97
CA ARG A 182 15.72 13.42 11.09
C ARG A 182 15.45 12.82 12.47
N VAL A 183 14.70 13.49 13.34
CA VAL A 183 14.21 12.91 14.59
C VAL A 183 12.86 12.25 14.36
N SER A 184 12.49 11.33 15.26
CA SER A 184 11.18 10.70 15.24
C SER A 184 10.06 11.74 15.33
N ASN A 185 9.06 11.61 14.48
CA ASN A 185 7.94 12.53 14.44
C ASN A 185 6.94 12.21 15.56
N ARG A 186 5.98 13.11 15.73
CA ARG A 186 4.97 13.04 16.79
C ARG A 186 4.19 11.71 16.79
N MET A 187 3.87 11.18 15.62
CA MET A 187 3.15 9.91 15.49
C MET A 187 3.98 8.75 16.06
N HIS A 188 5.28 8.69 15.72
CA HIS A 188 6.19 7.68 16.26
C HIS A 188 6.35 7.81 17.78
N PHE A 189 6.45 9.03 18.28
CA PHE A 189 6.55 9.30 19.71
C PHE A 189 5.30 8.82 20.47
N GLU A 190 4.09 9.13 19.97
CA GLU A 190 2.83 8.71 20.60
C GLU A 190 2.67 7.17 20.60
N GLU A 191 3.08 6.49 19.52
CA GLU A 191 3.07 5.02 19.48
C GLU A 191 4.07 4.39 20.44
N GLN A 192 5.31 4.86 20.46
CA GLN A 192 6.34 4.36 21.39
C GLN A 192 5.93 4.58 22.85
N LEU A 193 5.31 5.72 23.17
CA LEU A 193 4.79 6.00 24.49
C LEU A 193 3.66 5.03 24.88
N SER A 194 2.72 4.78 23.95
CA SER A 194 1.62 3.84 24.17
C SER A 194 2.13 2.42 24.38
N GLN A 195 3.16 2.02 23.62
CA GLN A 195 3.76 0.70 23.74
C GLN A 195 4.50 0.52 25.07
N LEU A 196 5.34 1.48 25.46
CA LEU A 196 6.02 1.47 26.77
C LEU A 196 5.03 1.45 27.94
N ALA A 197 3.92 2.20 27.85
CA ALA A 197 2.87 2.17 28.86
C ALA A 197 2.20 0.79 28.96
N LYS A 198 1.90 0.14 27.83
CA LYS A 198 1.33 -1.22 27.81
C LYS A 198 2.30 -2.25 28.37
N GLU A 199 3.57 -2.17 28.01
CA GLU A 199 4.61 -3.08 28.52
C GLU A 199 4.79 -2.91 30.03
N TYR A 200 4.72 -1.68 30.53
CA TYR A 200 4.74 -1.39 31.97
C TYR A 200 3.52 -1.97 32.69
N ASP A 201 2.31 -1.78 32.15
CA ASP A 201 1.06 -2.28 32.75
C ASP A 201 0.95 -3.81 32.74
N SER A 202 1.67 -4.49 31.85
CA SER A 202 1.59 -5.94 31.66
C SER A 202 2.72 -6.74 32.31
N SER A 203 3.77 -6.07 32.81
CA SER A 203 4.92 -6.72 33.44
C SER A 203 4.84 -6.65 34.97
N GLU A 204 5.09 -7.77 35.65
CA GLU A 204 5.11 -7.84 37.13
C GLU A 204 6.34 -7.11 37.74
N ASP A 205 7.44 -7.01 36.98
CA ASP A 205 8.66 -6.26 37.32
C ASP A 205 8.95 -5.24 36.21
N ALA A 206 8.08 -4.24 36.09
CA ALA A 206 8.24 -3.19 35.07
C ALA A 206 9.29 -2.14 35.48
N GLU A 207 10.25 -1.86 34.59
CA GLU A 207 11.16 -0.72 34.79
C GLU A 207 10.43 0.60 34.51
N PRO A 208 10.51 1.59 35.42
CA PRO A 208 9.87 2.89 35.21
C PRO A 208 10.56 3.67 34.09
N PHE A 209 9.77 4.32 33.24
CA PHE A 209 10.25 5.20 32.18
C PHE A 209 9.86 6.66 32.44
N CYS A 210 10.61 7.59 31.84
CA CYS A 210 10.36 9.02 31.95
C CYS A 210 10.35 9.67 30.56
N VAL A 211 9.56 10.74 30.45
CA VAL A 211 9.43 11.53 29.23
C VAL A 211 10.02 12.91 29.49
N MET A 212 10.95 13.34 28.63
CA MET A 212 11.49 14.69 28.65
C MET A 212 10.91 15.47 27.47
N MET A 213 10.20 16.56 27.78
CA MET A 213 9.76 17.53 26.78
C MET A 213 10.68 18.75 26.86
N VAL A 214 11.23 19.15 25.71
CA VAL A 214 12.19 20.26 25.56
C VAL A 214 11.54 21.39 24.77
#